data_AF-A0A2V5W724-F1
#
_entry.id   AF-A0A2V5W724-F1
#
_cell.length_a   1.000
_cell.length_b   1.000
_cell.length_c   1.000
_cell.angle_alpha   90.00
_cell.angle_beta   90.00
_cell.angle_gamma   90.00
#
_symmetry.space_group_name_H-M   'P 1'
#
loop_
_entity.id
_entity.type
_entity.pdbx_description
1 polymer ?
#
loop_
_entity_poly.entity_id
_entity_poly.type
_entity_poly.pdbx_seq_one_letter_code
_entity_poly.pdbx_strand_id
1 'polypeptide(L)'
;MPTLTSSDTAPEREVFWDRYKKEVMAVLILALLGVAAFGGYRLYTDRQANAAATMLAAAKTGADFQKVITQYPNTSAGGSAYLLLADTQRNEKKFSEANATLQTFLDKFPKHELV
;
A
#
# COMPACT_ATOMS: atom_id res chain seq x y z
N MET A 1 -4.58 60.94 -0.05
CA MET A 1 -3.94 59.61 -0.16
C MET A 1 -4.53 58.74 0.95
N PRO A 2 -5.26 57.65 0.66
CA PRO A 2 -5.79 56.80 1.71
C PRO A 2 -4.68 55.87 2.21
N THR A 3 -4.37 55.97 3.50
CA THR A 3 -3.44 55.10 4.21
C THR A 3 -4.04 53.71 4.36
N LEU A 4 -3.28 52.69 3.97
CA LEU A 4 -3.60 51.27 4.12
C LEU A 4 -4.00 51.00 5.58
N THR A 5 -5.27 50.70 5.82
CA THR A 5 -5.75 50.20 7.11
C THR A 5 -5.12 48.83 7.34
N SER A 6 -4.06 48.82 8.15
CA SER A 6 -3.54 47.59 8.74
C SER A 6 -4.69 46.94 9.48
N SER A 7 -5.21 45.84 8.95
CA SER A 7 -6.18 45.00 9.63
C SER A 7 -5.54 44.51 10.93
N ASP A 8 -5.86 45.17 12.03
CA ASP A 8 -5.53 44.76 13.38
C ASP A 8 -6.28 43.45 13.65
N THR A 9 -5.69 42.36 13.19
CA THR A 9 -6.19 40.98 13.28
C THR A 9 -5.87 40.36 14.64
N ALA A 10 -5.22 41.09 15.55
CA ALA A 10 -4.80 40.60 16.86
C ALA A 10 -5.99 40.24 17.78
N PRO A 11 -7.01 41.10 17.99
CA PRO A 11 -8.07 40.77 18.95
C PRO A 11 -9.00 39.65 18.45
N GLU A 12 -9.26 39.58 17.15
CA GLU A 12 -10.11 38.51 16.57
C GLU A 12 -9.44 37.13 16.64
N ARG A 13 -8.11 37.07 16.50
CA ARG A 13 -7.34 35.82 16.64
C ARG A 13 -7.37 35.30 18.08
N GLU A 14 -7.23 36.18 19.07
CA GLU A 14 -7.23 35.76 20.48
C GLU A 14 -8.60 35.23 20.93
N VAL A 15 -9.69 35.90 20.54
CA VAL A 15 -11.06 35.45 20.87
C VAL A 15 -11.42 34.15 20.14
N PHE A 16 -10.96 33.97 18.90
CA PHE A 16 -11.11 32.72 18.15
C PHE A 16 -10.39 31.56 18.85
N TRP A 17 -9.15 31.78 19.29
CA TRP A 17 -8.36 30.77 20.01
C TRP A 17 -9.04 30.34 21.30
N ASP A 18 -9.52 31.27 22.12
CA ASP A 18 -10.10 30.93 23.43
C ASP A 18 -11.40 30.11 23.31
N ARG A 19 -12.19 30.36 22.25
CA ARG A 19 -13.44 29.64 21.98
C ARG A 19 -13.23 28.31 21.25
N TYR A 20 -12.39 28.29 20.22
CA TYR A 20 -12.27 27.14 19.31
C TYR A 20 -11.09 26.21 19.60
N LYS A 21 -10.20 26.51 20.56
CA LYS A 21 -9.04 25.66 20.89
C LYS A 21 -9.41 24.19 21.11
N LYS A 22 -10.54 23.89 21.76
CA LYS A 22 -10.95 22.49 22.00
C LYS A 22 -11.36 21.76 20.72
N GLU A 23 -12.12 22.40 19.84
CA GLU A 23 -12.57 21.81 18.58
C GLU A 23 -11.42 21.70 17.57
N VAL A 24 -10.59 22.74 17.44
CA VAL A 24 -9.39 22.74 16.59
C VAL A 24 -8.42 21.65 17.05
N MET A 25 -8.23 21.49 18.36
CA MET A 25 -7.40 20.40 18.90
C MET A 25 -7.99 19.02 18.60
N ALA A 26 -9.31 18.84 18.70
CA ALA A 26 -9.95 17.58 18.35
C ALA A 26 -9.77 17.23 16.87
N VAL A 27 -9.95 18.20 15.97
CA VAL A 27 -9.72 18.01 14.53
C VAL A 27 -8.25 17.76 14.23
N LEU A 28 -7.31 18.45 14.91
CA LEU A 28 -5.88 18.20 14.77
C LEU A 28 -5.48 16.79 15.21
N ILE A 29 -6.03 16.31 16.32
CA ILE A 29 -5.80 14.94 16.79
C ILE A 29 -6.34 13.93 15.78
N LEU A 30 -7.56 14.14 15.27
CA LEU A 30 -8.14 13.27 14.24
C LEU A 30 -7.32 13.29 12.94
N ALA A 31 -6.83 14.46 12.53
CA ALA A 31 -5.97 14.60 11.37
C ALA A 31 -4.64 13.86 11.56
N LEU A 32 -4.00 13.99 12.74
CA LEU A 32 -2.78 13.27 13.08
C LEU A 32 -2.99 11.75 13.10
N LEU A 33 -4.10 11.27 13.66
CA LEU A 33 -4.46 9.86 13.64
C LEU A 33 -4.66 9.35 12.21
N GLY A 34 -5.33 10.12 11.35
CA GLY A 34 -5.51 9.80 9.94
C GLY A 34 -4.17 9.67 9.20
N VAL A 35 -3.26 10.63 9.41
CA VAL A 35 -1.91 10.59 8.81
C VAL A 35 -1.08 9.42 9.35
N ALA A 36 -1.14 9.14 10.65
CA ALA A 36 -0.44 8.01 11.25
C ALA A 36 -0.97 6.67 10.73
N ALA A 37 -2.28 6.52 10.61
CA ALA A 37 -2.90 5.33 10.03
C ALA A 37 -2.51 5.16 8.55
N PHE A 38 -2.58 6.23 7.76
CA PHE A 38 -2.18 6.21 6.34
C PHE A 38 -0.68 5.91 6.16
N GLY A 39 0.18 6.56 6.95
CA GLY A 39 1.63 6.36 6.94
C GLY A 39 2.01 4.95 7.40
N GLY A 40 1.34 4.43 8.44
CA GLY A 40 1.49 3.05 8.90
C GLY A 40 1.08 2.04 7.82
N TYR A 41 -0.04 2.30 7.13
CA TYR A 41 -0.47 1.48 6.00
C TYR A 41 0.56 1.48 4.87
N ARG A 42 1.12 2.65 4.53
CA ARG A 42 2.12 2.81 3.46
C ARG A 42 3.47 2.17 3.82
N LEU A 43 3.94 2.33 5.05
CA LEU A 43 5.20 1.75 5.53
C LEU A 43 5.13 0.23 5.69
N TYR A 44 3.96 -0.32 6.01
CA TYR A 44 3.78 -1.76 6.12
C TYR A 44 3.97 -2.47 4.77
N THR A 45 3.46 -1.86 3.69
CA THR A 45 3.64 -2.36 2.32
C THR A 45 5.10 -2.33 1.87
N ASP A 46 5.87 -1.30 2.22
CA ASP A 46 7.24 -1.14 1.72
C ASP A 46 8.22 -2.16 2.32
N ARG A 47 8.10 -2.48 3.61
CA ARG A 47 9.02 -3.43 4.27
C ARG A 47 8.83 -4.86 3.77
N GLN A 48 7.58 -5.30 3.57
CA GLN A 48 7.32 -6.63 3.01
C GLN A 48 7.71 -6.71 1.54
N ALA A 49 7.54 -5.63 0.76
CA ALA A 49 7.90 -5.63 -0.66
C ALA A 49 9.39 -5.93 -0.89
N ASN A 50 10.28 -5.33 -0.10
CA ASN A 50 11.72 -5.57 -0.22
C ASN A 50 12.11 -7.01 0.17
N ALA A 51 11.56 -7.54 1.25
CA ALA A 51 11.83 -8.93 1.68
C ALA A 51 11.26 -9.97 0.70
N ALA A 52 10.08 -9.68 0.12
CA ALA A 52 9.49 -10.52 -0.89
C ALA A 52 10.30 -10.50 -2.19
N ALA A 53 10.82 -9.33 -2.59
CA ALA A 53 11.66 -9.19 -3.78
C ALA A 53 12.99 -9.94 -3.65
N THR A 54 13.64 -9.90 -2.48
CA THR A 54 14.87 -10.67 -2.25
C THR A 54 14.60 -12.18 -2.26
N MET A 55 13.49 -12.63 -1.67
CA MET A 55 13.11 -14.04 -1.70
C MET A 55 12.77 -14.51 -3.12
N LEU A 56 12.08 -13.68 -3.91
CA LEU A 56 11.77 -13.95 -5.31
C LEU A 56 13.04 -14.03 -6.16
N ALA A 57 13.99 -13.11 -5.95
CA ALA A 57 15.26 -13.12 -6.68
C ALA A 57 16.12 -14.35 -6.38
N ALA A 58 15.97 -14.94 -5.18
CA ALA A 58 16.64 -16.18 -4.80
C ALA A 58 15.91 -17.44 -5.30
N ALA A 59 14.64 -17.35 -5.67
CA ALA A 59 13.82 -18.47 -6.11
C ALA A 59 14.21 -18.93 -7.52
N LYS A 60 14.36 -20.25 -7.71
CA LYS A 60 14.73 -20.84 -9.03
C LYS A 60 13.81 -21.97 -9.47
N THR A 61 13.03 -22.52 -8.55
CA THR A 61 12.17 -23.67 -8.81
C THR A 61 10.70 -23.34 -8.54
N GLY A 62 9.78 -24.14 -9.09
CA GLY A 62 8.36 -24.03 -8.79
C GLY A 62 8.07 -24.06 -7.28
N ALA A 63 8.76 -24.92 -6.53
CA ALA A 63 8.62 -25.00 -5.08
C ALA A 63 9.06 -23.71 -4.36
N ASP A 64 10.10 -23.03 -4.85
CA ASP A 64 10.55 -21.76 -4.29
C ASP A 64 9.54 -20.64 -4.56
N PHE A 65 8.99 -20.59 -5.78
CA PHE A 65 7.92 -19.64 -6.11
C PHE A 65 6.67 -19.88 -5.25
N GLN A 66 6.30 -21.14 -5.00
CA GLN A 66 5.22 -21.48 -4.06
C GLN A 66 5.48 -20.92 -2.65
N LYS A 67 6.74 -20.95 -2.17
CA LYS A 67 7.09 -20.36 -0.87
C LYS A 67 6.96 -18.84 -0.86
N VAL A 68 7.36 -18.16 -1.94
CA VAL A 68 7.17 -16.70 -2.06
C VAL A 68 5.67 -16.37 -2.04
N ILE A 69 4.86 -17.14 -2.75
CA ILE A 69 3.40 -16.99 -2.78
C ILE A 69 2.78 -17.18 -1.40
N THR A 70 3.22 -18.17 -0.62
CA THR A 70 2.65 -18.43 0.71
C THR A 70 3.10 -17.40 1.74
N GLN A 71 4.34 -16.93 1.67
CA GLN A 71 4.88 -15.93 2.60
C GLN A 71 4.46 -14.50 2.27
N TYR A 72 4.33 -14.17 0.99
CA TYR A 72 4.09 -12.80 0.51
C TYR A 72 2.95 -12.69 -0.52
N PRO A 73 1.76 -13.25 -0.25
CA PRO A 73 0.68 -13.41 -1.25
C PRO A 73 0.11 -12.09 -1.78
N ASN A 74 0.23 -10.99 -1.03
CA ASN A 74 -0.36 -9.69 -1.37
C ASN A 74 0.68 -8.65 -1.84
N THR A 75 1.91 -9.09 -2.08
CA THR A 75 3.00 -8.22 -2.55
C THR A 75 3.17 -8.32 -4.06
N SER A 76 3.81 -7.32 -4.67
CA SER A 76 4.16 -7.36 -6.09
C SER A 76 5.00 -8.60 -6.45
N ALA A 77 5.97 -8.94 -5.59
CA ALA A 77 6.79 -10.14 -5.77
C ALA A 77 5.98 -11.45 -5.65
N GLY A 78 4.97 -11.50 -4.77
CA GLY A 78 4.02 -12.61 -4.72
C GLY A 78 3.24 -12.77 -6.03
N GLY A 79 2.80 -11.65 -6.62
CA GLY A 79 2.17 -11.64 -7.94
C GLY A 79 3.10 -12.16 -9.03
N SER A 80 4.34 -11.66 -9.10
CA SER A 80 5.35 -12.18 -10.03
C SER A 80 5.66 -13.67 -9.81
N ALA A 81 5.65 -14.13 -8.56
CA ALA A 81 5.87 -15.54 -8.23
C ALA A 81 4.77 -16.45 -8.79
N TYR A 82 3.49 -16.02 -8.82
CA TYR A 82 2.42 -16.78 -9.48
C TYR A 82 2.69 -16.93 -10.98
N LEU A 83 3.13 -15.88 -11.66
CA LEU A 83 3.44 -15.92 -13.10
C LEU A 83 4.63 -16.85 -13.39
N LEU A 84 5.69 -16.77 -12.59
CA LEU A 84 6.87 -17.62 -12.74
C LEU A 84 6.60 -19.09 -12.38
N LEU A 85 5.73 -19.33 -11.39
CA LEU A 85 5.26 -20.68 -11.06
C LEU A 85 4.46 -21.27 -12.23
N ALA A 86 3.53 -20.50 -12.81
CA ALA A 86 2.76 -20.93 -13.97
C ALA A 86 3.66 -21.20 -15.18
N ASP A 87 4.68 -20.38 -15.43
CA ASP A 87 5.65 -20.63 -16.50
C ASP A 87 6.46 -21.91 -16.25
N THR A 88 6.90 -22.14 -15.01
CA THR A 88 7.59 -23.37 -14.62
C THR A 88 6.70 -24.61 -14.84
N GLN A 89 5.44 -24.56 -14.39
CA GLN A 89 4.47 -25.64 -14.59
C GLN A 89 4.21 -25.89 -16.08
N ARG A 90 4.13 -24.84 -16.89
CA ARG A 90 3.97 -24.93 -18.34
C ARG A 90 5.18 -25.61 -19.00
N ASN A 91 6.40 -25.25 -18.60
CA ASN A 91 7.63 -25.87 -19.08
C ASN A 91 7.70 -27.37 -18.69
N GLU A 92 7.12 -27.73 -17.55
CA GLU A 92 6.93 -29.12 -17.11
C GLU A 92 5.75 -29.85 -17.79
N LYS A 93 5.08 -29.22 -18.77
CA LYS A 93 3.87 -29.70 -19.47
C LYS A 93 2.64 -29.87 -18.57
N LYS A 94 2.63 -29.28 -17.38
CA LYS A 94 1.51 -29.29 -16.43
C LYS A 94 0.54 -28.14 -16.71
N PHE A 95 -0.02 -28.12 -17.91
CA PHE A 95 -0.85 -27.00 -18.40
C PHE A 95 -2.10 -26.75 -17.54
N SER A 96 -2.72 -27.81 -17.00
CA SER A 96 -3.88 -27.67 -16.11
C SER A 96 -3.51 -26.94 -14.81
N GLU A 97 -2.34 -27.24 -14.25
CA GLU A 97 -1.85 -26.61 -13.03
C GLU A 97 -1.44 -25.16 -13.29
N ALA A 98 -0.75 -24.90 -14.41
CA ALA A 98 -0.41 -23.55 -14.84
C ALA A 98 -1.64 -22.66 -14.97
N ASN A 99 -2.72 -23.16 -15.60
CA ASN A 99 -3.97 -22.42 -15.71
C ASN A 99 -4.62 -22.16 -14.35
N ALA A 100 -4.62 -23.14 -13.44
CA ALA A 100 -5.15 -22.95 -12.09
C ALA A 100 -4.34 -21.89 -11.29
N THR A 101 -3.01 -21.90 -11.43
CA THR A 101 -2.12 -20.90 -10.83
C THR A 101 -2.41 -19.49 -11.37
N LEU A 102 -2.58 -19.35 -12.69
CA LEU A 102 -2.92 -18.07 -13.33
C LEU A 102 -4.32 -17.59 -12.95
N GLN A 103 -5.29 -18.49 -12.85
CA GLN A 103 -6.63 -18.13 -12.38
C GLN A 103 -6.57 -17.61 -10.95
N THR A 104 -5.83 -18.29 -10.08
CA THR A 104 -5.63 -17.85 -8.68
C THR A 104 -4.96 -16.47 -8.62
N PHE A 105 -4.04 -16.18 -9.54
CA PHE A 105 -3.44 -14.85 -9.66
C PHE A 105 -4.49 -13.80 -10.04
N LEU A 106 -5.34 -14.05 -11.03
CA LEU A 106 -6.41 -13.12 -11.42
C LEU A 106 -7.40 -12.88 -10.26
N ASP A 107 -7.76 -13.93 -9.52
CA ASP A 107 -8.70 -13.84 -8.39
C ASP A 107 -8.10 -13.05 -7.21
N LYS A 108 -6.79 -13.19 -6.95
CA LYS A 108 -6.10 -12.54 -5.83
C LYS A 108 -5.57 -11.14 -6.14
N PHE A 109 -5.31 -10.85 -7.41
CA PHE A 109 -4.85 -9.54 -7.87
C PHE A 109 -5.89 -8.86 -8.78
N PRO A 110 -7.15 -8.68 -8.32
CA PRO A 110 -8.24 -8.13 -9.12
C PRO A 110 -8.09 -6.63 -9.44
N LYS A 111 -7.05 -5.96 -8.90
CA LYS A 111 -6.80 -4.53 -9.06
C LYS A 111 -5.84 -4.17 -10.20
N HIS A 112 -5.39 -5.13 -11.01
CA HIS A 112 -4.94 -4.79 -12.35
C HIS A 112 -6.16 -4.84 -13.26
N GLU A 113 -6.93 -3.74 -13.30
CA GLU A 113 -7.77 -3.45 -14.45
C GLU A 113 -6.87 -3.51 -15.68
N LEU A 114 -7.02 -4.59 -16.46
CA LEU A 114 -6.68 -4.60 -17.87
C LEU A 114 -7.97 -4.30 -18.65
N VAL A 115 -8.62 -3.19 -18.31
CA VAL A 115 -9.75 -2.62 -19.06
C VAL A 115 -9.36 -1.24 -19.54
#